data_AF-A0A2I0QD11-F1
#
_entry.id   AF-A0A2I0QD11-F1
#
_cell.length_a   1.000
_cell.length_b   1.000
_cell.length_c   1.000
_cell.angle_alpha   90.00
_cell.angle_beta   90.00
_cell.angle_gamma   90.00
#
_symmetry.space_group_name_H-M   'P 1'
#
loop_
_entity.id
_entity.type
_entity.pdbx_description
1 polymer ?
#
loop_
_entity_poly.entity_id
_entity_poly.type
_entity_poly.pdbx_seq_one_letter_code
_entity_poly.pdbx_strand_id
1 'polypeptide(L)'
;MKKKIIIEGKKVQGVGYRPFLLAKAMRLRIPNYDAENVVENGKQKIRVSFEGKEKQVQEFVEFVKENYPENAKVSSVREAEPSKDVIPICEYARILSAEQQNTVIQAGLGMLGMQSQTISEVKLVGDKVDAVGDKVDAVGDEVKAVGDKVDALGDKVDAVGDEVKAVGSKVDNLATTTQDSFSTINTKYDIMSCNMNKILVELIKQRKASDKRTEKLVKAILASKQDKQINK
;
A
#
# COMPACT_ATOMS: atom_id res chain seq x y z
N MET A 1 -47.93 -16.48 59.53
CA MET A 1 -46.68 -17.27 59.64
C MET A 1 -45.57 -16.48 58.97
N LYS A 2 -44.39 -16.46 59.57
CA LYS A 2 -43.21 -15.75 59.07
C LYS A 2 -42.11 -16.75 58.76
N LYS A 3 -41.43 -16.58 57.62
CA LYS A 3 -40.30 -17.42 57.22
C LYS A 3 -39.19 -16.60 56.57
N LYS A 4 -37.99 -17.17 56.61
CA LYS A 4 -36.82 -16.67 55.90
C LYS A 4 -36.17 -17.81 55.12
N ILE A 5 -35.85 -17.57 53.86
CA ILE A 5 -35.12 -18.51 53.00
C ILE A 5 -33.82 -17.86 52.54
N ILE A 6 -32.76 -18.66 52.51
CA ILE A 6 -31.46 -18.29 51.95
C ILE A 6 -31.24 -19.16 50.71
N ILE A 7 -31.06 -18.50 49.57
CA ILE A 7 -30.74 -19.11 48.28
C ILE A 7 -29.28 -18.79 48.01
N GLU A 8 -28.44 -19.81 47.97
CA GLU A 8 -27.00 -19.68 47.72
C GLU A 8 -26.65 -20.33 46.39
N GLY A 9 -25.75 -19.73 45.61
CA GLY A 9 -25.32 -20.33 44.36
C GLY A 9 -24.12 -19.65 43.72
N LYS A 10 -23.60 -20.25 42.65
CA LYS A 10 -22.51 -19.69 41.83
C LYS A 10 -22.96 -18.44 41.07
N LYS A 11 -24.23 -18.39 40.68
CA LYS A 11 -24.84 -17.26 39.96
C LYS A 11 -26.31 -17.13 40.35
N VAL A 12 -26.60 -16.33 41.37
CA VAL A 12 -27.99 -16.05 41.81
C VAL A 12 -28.30 -14.56 41.79
N GLN A 13 -27.28 -13.70 41.69
CA GLN A 13 -27.44 -12.25 41.55
C GLN A 13 -27.24 -11.80 40.10
N GLY A 14 -27.93 -10.72 39.72
CA GLY A 14 -27.89 -10.18 38.34
C GLY A 14 -28.59 -11.06 37.30
N VAL A 15 -29.41 -12.02 37.72
CA VAL A 15 -30.17 -12.95 36.85
C VAL A 15 -31.69 -12.76 36.96
N GLY A 16 -32.13 -11.62 37.48
CA GLY A 16 -33.57 -11.33 37.64
C GLY A 16 -34.25 -12.05 38.81
N TYR A 17 -33.47 -12.63 39.72
CA TYR A 17 -34.00 -13.48 40.80
C TYR A 17 -34.90 -12.72 41.80
N ARG A 18 -34.51 -11.53 42.25
CA ARG A 18 -35.34 -10.70 43.16
C ARG A 18 -36.70 -10.31 42.53
N PRO A 19 -36.75 -9.79 41.29
CA PRO A 19 -38.02 -9.58 40.57
C PRO A 19 -38.85 -10.85 40.38
N PHE A 20 -38.21 -11.99 40.07
CA PHE A 20 -38.87 -13.28 39.88
C PHE A 20 -39.61 -13.73 41.15
N LEU A 21 -38.95 -13.61 42.31
CA LEU A 21 -39.54 -13.95 43.60
C LEU A 21 -40.64 -12.96 44.01
N LEU A 22 -40.41 -11.65 43.81
CA LEU A 22 -41.40 -10.61 44.08
C LEU A 22 -42.70 -10.87 43.29
N ALA A 23 -42.59 -11.21 42.00
CA ALA A 23 -43.74 -11.49 41.15
C ALA A 23 -44.60 -12.65 41.69
N LYS A 24 -43.98 -13.74 42.14
CA LYS A 24 -44.72 -14.85 42.78
C LYS A 24 -45.32 -14.41 44.12
N ALA A 25 -44.59 -13.68 44.96
CA ALA A 25 -45.10 -13.20 46.24
C ALA A 25 -46.34 -12.31 46.08
N MET A 26 -46.34 -11.43 45.07
CA MET A 26 -47.51 -10.59 44.74
C MET A 26 -48.69 -11.43 44.24
N ARG A 27 -48.47 -12.43 43.38
CA ARG A 27 -49.53 -13.33 42.90
C ARG A 27 -50.18 -14.11 44.04
N LEU A 28 -49.40 -14.52 45.04
CA LEU A 28 -49.88 -15.18 46.25
C LEU A 28 -50.50 -14.22 47.27
N ARG A 29 -50.44 -12.91 47.01
CA ARG A 29 -50.90 -11.84 47.90
C ARG A 29 -50.24 -11.91 49.28
N ILE A 30 -48.93 -12.20 49.32
CA ILE A 30 -48.13 -12.11 50.54
C ILE A 30 -48.04 -10.63 50.94
N PRO A 31 -48.53 -10.24 52.15
CA PRO A 31 -48.60 -8.83 52.53
C PRO A 31 -47.22 -8.22 52.83
N ASN A 32 -46.33 -8.97 53.47
CA ASN A 32 -45.00 -8.51 53.86
C ASN A 32 -43.93 -9.35 53.19
N TYR A 33 -43.00 -8.70 52.50
CA TYR A 33 -41.98 -9.35 51.69
C TYR A 33 -40.74 -8.47 51.60
N ASP A 34 -39.58 -9.09 51.74
CA ASP A 34 -38.29 -8.46 51.54
C ASP A 34 -37.31 -9.46 50.91
N ALA A 35 -36.45 -8.98 50.01
CA ALA A 35 -35.40 -9.79 49.42
C ALA A 35 -34.13 -9.01 49.08
N GLU A 36 -33.01 -9.47 49.63
CA GLU A 36 -31.72 -8.82 49.55
C GLU A 36 -30.67 -9.70 48.87
N ASN A 37 -29.83 -9.08 48.06
CA ASN A 37 -28.62 -9.69 47.53
C ASN A 37 -27.49 -9.54 48.54
N VAL A 38 -26.89 -10.64 48.97
CA VAL A 38 -25.78 -10.64 49.93
C VAL A 38 -24.63 -11.48 49.37
N VAL A 39 -23.39 -11.01 49.54
CA VAL A 39 -22.19 -11.79 49.24
C VAL A 39 -21.49 -12.12 50.55
N GLU A 40 -21.35 -13.41 50.84
CA GLU A 40 -20.66 -13.90 52.03
C GLU A 40 -19.63 -14.96 51.61
N ASN A 41 -18.39 -14.80 52.05
CA ASN A 41 -17.28 -15.70 51.73
C ASN A 41 -17.14 -15.96 50.21
N GLY A 42 -17.33 -14.92 49.39
CA GLY A 42 -17.25 -15.00 47.92
C GLY A 42 -18.42 -15.71 47.24
N LYS A 43 -19.42 -16.19 48.00
CA LYS A 43 -20.61 -16.85 47.45
C LYS A 43 -21.79 -15.88 47.37
N GLN A 44 -22.50 -15.92 46.25
CA GLN A 44 -23.71 -15.14 46.07
C GLN A 44 -24.87 -15.79 46.83
N LYS A 45 -25.56 -14.98 47.61
CA LYS A 45 -26.74 -15.35 48.36
C LYS A 45 -27.88 -14.37 48.07
N ILE A 46 -29.10 -14.87 48.13
CA ILE A 46 -30.32 -14.08 48.21
C ILE A 46 -30.99 -14.46 49.51
N ARG A 47 -31.26 -13.47 50.36
CA ARG A 47 -32.03 -13.65 51.59
C ARG A 47 -33.44 -13.15 51.32
N VAL A 48 -34.43 -14.00 51.54
CA VAL A 48 -35.83 -13.70 51.25
C VAL A 48 -36.61 -13.87 52.53
N SER A 49 -37.21 -12.79 53.03
CA SER A 49 -38.03 -12.78 54.24
C SER A 49 -39.47 -12.47 53.86
N PHE A 50 -40.43 -13.23 54.37
CA PHE A 50 -41.84 -13.05 54.00
C PHE A 50 -42.77 -13.47 55.13
N GLU A 51 -43.92 -12.82 55.20
CA GLU A 51 -44.95 -13.07 56.20
C GLU A 51 -46.34 -12.98 55.58
N GLY A 52 -47.20 -13.95 55.90
CA GLY A 52 -48.56 -14.03 55.41
C GLY A 52 -49.36 -15.16 56.06
N LYS A 53 -50.50 -15.50 55.46
CA LYS A 53 -51.31 -16.65 55.87
C LYS A 53 -50.54 -17.95 55.59
N GLU A 54 -50.81 -18.98 56.39
CA GLU A 54 -50.09 -20.26 56.32
C GLU A 54 -50.07 -20.86 54.90
N LYS A 55 -51.23 -20.92 54.24
CA LYS A 55 -51.34 -21.40 52.85
C LYS A 55 -50.47 -20.61 51.86
N GLN A 56 -50.40 -19.28 51.99
CA GLN A 56 -49.59 -18.42 51.13
C GLN A 56 -48.10 -18.68 51.32
N VAL A 57 -47.69 -18.84 52.59
CA VAL A 57 -46.30 -19.10 52.97
C VAL A 57 -45.85 -20.47 52.48
N GLN A 58 -46.66 -21.51 52.66
CA GLN A 58 -46.35 -22.87 52.19
C GLN A 58 -46.17 -22.91 50.67
N GLU A 59 -47.13 -22.35 49.90
CA GLU A 59 -47.05 -22.32 48.44
C GLU A 59 -45.84 -21.52 47.93
N PHE A 60 -45.45 -20.44 48.62
CA PHE A 60 -44.24 -19.69 48.27
C PHE A 60 -42.96 -20.48 48.54
N VAL A 61 -42.89 -21.21 49.66
CA VAL A 61 -41.74 -22.05 50.00
C VAL A 61 -41.54 -23.15 48.97
N GLU A 62 -42.62 -23.82 48.55
CA GLU A 62 -42.58 -24.83 47.48
C GLU A 62 -42.06 -24.22 46.18
N PHE A 63 -42.60 -23.08 45.78
CA PHE A 63 -42.15 -22.39 44.58
C PHE A 63 -40.65 -22.07 44.60
N VAL A 64 -40.13 -21.55 45.72
CA VAL A 64 -38.70 -21.19 45.85
C VAL A 64 -37.78 -22.42 45.78
N LYS A 65 -38.26 -23.60 46.17
CA LYS A 65 -37.50 -24.86 46.11
C LYS A 65 -37.52 -25.50 44.71
N GLU A 66 -38.58 -25.26 43.93
CA GLU A 66 -38.81 -25.95 42.66
C GLU A 66 -38.53 -25.08 41.42
N ASN A 67 -38.56 -23.75 41.54
CA ASN A 67 -38.54 -22.84 40.40
C ASN A 67 -37.42 -21.82 40.50
N TYR A 68 -36.69 -21.65 39.40
CA TYR A 68 -35.52 -20.78 39.30
C TYR A 68 -35.57 -19.93 38.02
N PRO A 69 -34.98 -18.72 38.02
CA PRO A 69 -34.74 -17.98 36.78
C PRO A 69 -33.83 -18.77 35.84
N GLU A 70 -34.04 -18.63 34.53
CA GLU A 70 -33.33 -19.38 33.47
C GLU A 70 -31.79 -19.36 33.61
N ASN A 71 -31.23 -18.21 33.99
CA ASN A 71 -29.78 -18.01 34.09
C ASN A 71 -29.22 -18.27 35.50
N ALA A 72 -30.03 -18.75 36.44
CA ALA A 72 -29.59 -18.97 37.82
C ALA A 72 -28.88 -20.32 37.99
N LYS A 73 -27.75 -20.30 38.72
CA LYS A 73 -26.99 -21.49 39.14
C LYS A 73 -27.04 -21.60 40.65
N VAL A 74 -28.11 -22.22 41.15
CA VAL A 74 -28.38 -22.42 42.59
C VAL A 74 -27.59 -23.62 43.10
N SER A 75 -26.98 -23.48 44.28
CA SER A 75 -26.23 -24.52 44.97
C SER A 75 -26.97 -25.06 46.19
N SER A 76 -27.70 -24.20 46.92
CA SER A 76 -28.51 -24.65 48.06
C SER A 76 -29.65 -23.67 48.34
N VAL A 77 -30.78 -24.21 48.79
CA VAL A 77 -31.92 -23.46 49.31
C VAL A 77 -32.20 -23.96 50.72
N ARG A 78 -32.16 -23.08 51.72
CA ARG A 78 -32.37 -23.45 53.11
C ARG A 78 -33.25 -22.43 53.84
N GLU A 79 -34.05 -22.91 54.77
CA GLU A 79 -34.78 -22.04 55.70
C GLU A 79 -33.83 -21.54 56.79
N ALA A 80 -34.05 -20.31 57.25
CA ALA A 80 -33.26 -19.66 58.29
C ALA A 80 -34.20 -19.03 59.33
N GLU A 81 -33.63 -18.54 60.43
CA GLU A 81 -34.41 -17.86 61.45
C GLU A 81 -35.21 -16.68 60.86
N PRO A 82 -36.52 -16.59 61.17
CA PRO A 82 -37.37 -15.51 60.66
C PRO A 82 -36.82 -14.14 61.03
N SER A 83 -36.89 -13.17 60.11
CA SER A 83 -36.57 -11.77 60.43
C SER A 83 -37.52 -11.21 61.49
N LYS A 84 -37.05 -10.28 62.33
CA LYS A 84 -37.93 -9.62 63.31
C LYS A 84 -38.99 -8.80 62.58
N ASP A 85 -38.59 -8.03 61.59
CA ASP A 85 -39.47 -7.20 60.77
C ASP A 85 -39.34 -7.56 59.29
N VAL A 86 -40.49 -7.57 58.60
CA VAL A 86 -40.59 -7.75 57.16
C VAL A 86 -41.46 -6.61 56.64
N ILE A 87 -40.93 -5.80 55.74
CA ILE A 87 -41.62 -4.62 55.21
C ILE A 87 -42.83 -5.03 54.35
N PRO A 88 -43.84 -4.16 54.19
CA PRO A 88 -44.92 -4.37 53.25
C PRO A 88 -44.39 -4.59 51.82
N ILE A 89 -44.96 -5.55 51.09
CA ILE A 89 -44.52 -5.91 49.73
C ILE A 89 -44.52 -4.73 48.76
N CYS A 90 -45.46 -3.80 48.92
CA CYS A 90 -45.55 -2.59 48.11
C CYS A 90 -44.38 -1.62 48.37
N GLU A 91 -43.84 -1.60 49.59
CA GLU A 91 -42.66 -0.79 49.93
C GLU A 91 -41.41 -1.41 49.32
N TYR A 92 -41.24 -2.73 49.45
CA TYR A 92 -40.17 -3.46 48.78
C TYR A 92 -40.20 -3.29 47.25
N ALA A 93 -41.38 -3.35 46.63
CA ALA A 93 -41.53 -3.13 45.19
C ALA A 93 -41.04 -1.75 44.75
N ARG A 94 -41.25 -0.70 45.57
CA ARG A 94 -40.72 0.65 45.32
C ARG A 94 -39.20 0.70 45.43
N ILE A 95 -38.64 0.07 46.47
CA ILE A 95 -37.18 -0.03 46.66
C ILE A 95 -36.54 -0.73 45.46
N LEU A 96 -37.05 -1.91 45.09
CA LEU A 96 -36.53 -2.67 43.94
C LEU A 96 -36.62 -1.88 42.63
N SER A 97 -37.70 -1.10 42.44
CA SER A 97 -37.85 -0.24 41.27
C SER A 97 -36.78 0.86 41.23
N ALA A 98 -36.50 1.51 42.37
CA ALA A 98 -35.45 2.52 42.47
C ALA A 98 -34.05 1.93 42.22
N GLU A 99 -33.77 0.72 42.72
CA GLU A 99 -32.51 0.02 42.44
C GLU A 99 -32.35 -0.33 40.95
N GLN A 100 -33.44 -0.75 40.28
CA GLN A 100 -33.44 -1.03 38.85
C GLN A 100 -33.17 0.26 38.04
N GLN A 101 -33.78 1.38 38.41
CA GLN A 101 -33.51 2.68 37.80
C GLN A 101 -32.06 3.11 37.99
N ASN A 102 -31.49 2.95 39.20
CA ASN A 102 -30.08 3.24 39.43
C ASN A 102 -29.15 2.37 38.57
N THR A 103 -29.49 1.09 38.39
CA THR A 103 -28.72 0.19 37.50
C THR A 103 -28.71 0.70 36.06
N VAL A 104 -29.85 1.18 35.56
CA VAL A 104 -29.96 1.79 34.22
C VAL A 104 -29.15 3.09 34.15
N ILE A 105 -29.19 3.94 35.18
CA ILE A 105 -28.40 5.18 35.24
C ILE A 105 -26.90 4.86 35.19
N GLN A 106 -26.42 3.92 35.99
CA GLN A 106 -25.00 3.53 36.01
C GLN A 106 -24.56 2.93 34.67
N ALA A 107 -25.39 2.10 34.04
CA ALA A 107 -25.12 1.58 32.70
C ALA A 107 -25.06 2.72 31.67
N GLY A 108 -25.99 3.68 31.74
CA GLY A 108 -26.01 4.87 30.89
C GLY A 108 -24.75 5.73 31.03
N LEU A 109 -24.31 6.00 32.27
CA LEU A 109 -23.07 6.74 32.54
C LEU A 109 -21.84 6.00 32.01
N GLY A 110 -21.77 4.68 32.17
CA GLY A 110 -20.71 3.85 31.60
C GLY A 110 -20.66 3.93 30.08
N MET A 111 -21.81 3.80 29.41
CA MET A 111 -21.92 3.93 27.95
C MET A 111 -21.50 5.33 27.46
N LEU A 112 -21.93 6.40 28.13
CA LEU A 112 -21.53 7.77 27.80
C LEU A 112 -20.01 7.97 27.93
N GLY A 113 -19.40 7.41 28.96
CA GLY A 113 -17.93 7.42 29.12
C GLY A 113 -17.22 6.72 27.97
N MET A 114 -17.65 5.50 27.60
CA MET A 114 -17.10 4.77 26.46
C MET A 114 -17.32 5.50 25.12
N GLN A 115 -18.49 6.13 24.94
CA GLN A 115 -18.79 6.93 23.75
C GLN A 115 -17.86 8.14 23.65
N SER A 116 -17.60 8.83 24.76
CA SER A 116 -16.64 9.94 24.82
C SER A 116 -15.23 9.50 24.40
N GLN A 117 -14.76 8.37 24.92
CA GLN A 117 -13.47 7.79 24.51
C GLN A 117 -13.45 7.46 23.02
N THR A 118 -14.50 6.83 22.51
CA THR A 118 -14.61 6.47 21.08
C THR A 118 -14.58 7.70 20.19
N ILE A 119 -15.29 8.77 20.56
CA ILE A 119 -15.27 10.05 19.80
C ILE A 119 -13.86 10.64 19.77
N SER A 120 -13.12 10.57 20.89
CA SER A 120 -11.73 11.04 20.95
C SER A 120 -10.81 10.25 20.01
N GLU A 121 -10.92 8.91 20.01
CA GLU A 121 -10.15 8.05 19.12
C GLU A 121 -10.49 8.30 17.65
N VAL A 122 -11.77 8.49 17.32
CA VAL A 122 -12.22 8.84 15.95
C VAL A 122 -11.63 10.17 15.50
N LYS A 123 -11.57 11.19 16.36
CA LYS A 123 -10.92 12.47 16.04
C LYS A 123 -9.44 12.30 15.74
N LEU A 124 -8.72 11.54 16.58
CA LEU A 124 -7.29 11.26 16.34
C LEU A 124 -7.05 10.50 15.03
N VAL A 125 -7.97 9.61 14.64
CA VAL A 125 -7.92 8.96 13.32
C VAL A 125 -8.16 9.97 12.21
N GLY A 126 -9.11 10.89 12.37
CA GLY A 126 -9.35 12.01 11.44
C GLY A 126 -8.08 12.83 11.20
N ASP A 127 -7.43 13.30 12.27
CA ASP A 127 -6.20 14.10 12.17
C ASP A 127 -5.07 13.35 11.44
N LYS A 128 -4.97 12.02 11.64
CA LYS A 128 -3.99 11.18 10.93
C LYS A 128 -4.33 11.02 9.46
N VAL A 129 -5.61 10.91 9.10
CA VAL A 129 -6.06 10.81 7.71
C VAL A 129 -5.75 12.12 6.99
N ASP A 130 -6.02 13.27 7.62
CA ASP A 130 -5.70 14.59 7.05
C ASP A 130 -4.19 14.73 6.80
N ALA A 131 -3.35 14.36 7.78
CA ALA A 131 -1.89 14.39 7.63
C ALA A 131 -1.36 13.42 6.55
N VAL A 132 -2.07 12.31 6.27
CA VAL A 132 -1.75 11.43 5.14
C VAL A 132 -2.18 12.08 3.82
N GLY A 133 -3.32 12.76 3.79
CA GLY A 133 -3.77 13.57 2.65
C GLY A 133 -2.71 14.58 2.21
N ASP A 134 -2.21 15.39 3.15
CA ASP A 134 -1.17 16.39 2.88
C ASP A 134 0.11 15.77 2.27
N LYS A 135 0.50 14.57 2.74
CA LYS A 135 1.67 13.86 2.20
C LYS A 135 1.42 13.34 0.79
N VAL A 136 0.22 12.85 0.52
CA VAL A 136 -0.16 12.37 -0.83
C VAL A 136 -0.14 13.53 -1.81
N ASP A 137 -0.64 14.70 -1.43
CA ASP A 137 -0.62 15.90 -2.26
C ASP A 137 0.83 16.35 -2.56
N ALA A 138 1.70 16.38 -1.54
CA ALA A 138 3.12 16.70 -1.72
C ALA A 138 3.83 15.74 -2.70
N VAL A 139 3.60 14.42 -2.57
CA VAL A 139 4.12 13.42 -3.51
C VAL A 139 3.56 13.65 -4.92
N GLY A 140 2.28 14.02 -5.03
CA GLY A 140 1.66 14.37 -6.31
C GLY A 140 2.37 15.51 -7.03
N ASP A 141 2.79 16.55 -6.30
CA ASP A 141 3.53 17.68 -6.86
C ASP A 141 4.98 17.32 -7.22
N GLU A 142 5.66 16.48 -6.42
CA GLU A 142 6.98 15.95 -6.78
C GLU A 142 6.93 15.14 -8.09
N VAL A 143 5.91 14.29 -8.26
CA VAL A 143 5.72 13.50 -9.48
C VAL A 143 5.51 14.39 -10.70
N LYS A 144 4.71 15.47 -10.60
CA LYS A 144 4.56 16.44 -11.70
C LYS A 144 5.89 17.08 -12.06
N ALA A 145 6.66 17.54 -11.07
CA ALA A 145 7.96 18.16 -11.30
C ALA A 145 8.98 17.20 -11.94
N VAL A 146 8.90 15.90 -11.63
CA VAL A 146 9.70 14.87 -12.33
C VAL A 146 9.22 14.71 -13.77
N GLY A 147 7.90 14.70 -14.02
CA GLY A 147 7.32 14.70 -15.36
C GLY A 147 7.87 15.82 -16.24
N ASP A 148 7.82 17.07 -15.74
CA ASP A 148 8.34 18.24 -16.47
C ASP A 148 9.83 18.11 -16.82
N LYS A 149 10.63 17.53 -15.92
CA LYS A 149 12.06 17.27 -16.17
C LYS A 149 12.30 16.20 -17.22
N VAL A 150 11.45 15.17 -17.25
CA VAL A 150 11.53 14.09 -18.25
C VAL A 150 11.18 14.65 -19.63
N ASP A 151 10.13 15.46 -19.74
CA ASP A 151 9.75 16.12 -21.00
C ASP A 151 10.87 17.01 -21.53
N ALA A 152 11.45 17.86 -20.66
CA ALA A 152 12.58 18.71 -21.03
C ALA A 152 13.85 17.91 -21.41
N LEU A 153 14.03 16.70 -20.88
CA LEU A 153 15.10 15.80 -21.30
C LEU A 153 14.80 15.19 -22.67
N GLY A 154 13.54 14.84 -22.94
CA GLY A 154 13.07 14.39 -24.25
C GLY A 154 13.41 15.40 -25.34
N ASP A 155 13.04 16.66 -25.13
CA ASP A 155 13.34 17.76 -26.08
C ASP A 155 14.84 17.89 -26.38
N LYS A 156 15.70 17.73 -25.36
CA LYS A 156 17.16 17.77 -25.53
C LYS A 156 17.68 16.58 -26.33
N VAL A 157 17.14 15.39 -26.10
CA VAL A 157 17.51 14.18 -26.85
C VAL A 157 17.13 14.33 -28.31
N ASP A 158 15.95 14.86 -28.61
CA ASP A 158 15.50 15.12 -29.98
C ASP A 158 16.42 16.12 -30.69
N ALA A 159 16.78 17.23 -30.02
CA ALA A 159 17.72 18.21 -30.56
C ALA A 159 19.09 17.60 -30.89
N VAL A 160 19.65 16.78 -30.00
CA VAL A 160 20.90 16.04 -30.26
C VAL A 160 20.73 15.08 -31.43
N GLY A 161 19.59 14.39 -31.52
CA GLY A 161 19.27 13.52 -32.65
C GLY A 161 19.32 14.25 -33.99
N ASP A 162 18.80 15.47 -34.05
CA ASP A 162 18.82 16.29 -35.25
C ASP A 162 20.22 16.83 -35.59
N GLU A 163 21.02 17.21 -34.59
CA GLU A 163 22.43 17.57 -34.79
C GLU A 163 23.24 16.39 -35.38
N VAL A 164 23.02 15.17 -34.85
CA VAL A 164 23.67 13.96 -35.34
C VAL A 164 23.30 13.67 -36.80
N LYS A 165 22.02 13.81 -37.18
CA LYS A 165 21.59 13.66 -38.59
C LYS A 165 22.26 14.69 -39.50
N ALA A 166 22.37 15.94 -39.04
CA ALA A 166 23.03 17.00 -39.81
C ALA A 166 24.53 16.73 -40.00
N VAL A 167 25.21 16.22 -38.97
CA VAL A 167 26.61 15.78 -39.07
C VAL A 167 26.74 14.60 -40.04
N GLY A 168 25.85 13.60 -39.95
CA GLY A 168 25.82 12.48 -40.89
C GLY A 168 25.73 12.95 -42.35
N SER A 169 24.83 13.89 -42.63
CA SER A 169 24.69 14.47 -43.97
C SER A 169 25.96 15.19 -44.45
N LYS A 170 26.68 15.88 -43.55
CA LYS A 170 27.97 16.51 -43.89
C LYS A 170 29.05 15.47 -44.20
N VAL A 171 29.08 14.36 -43.45
CA VAL A 171 30.03 13.26 -43.68
C VAL A 171 29.76 12.59 -45.02
N ASP A 172 28.49 12.32 -45.37
CA ASP A 172 28.12 11.73 -46.67
C ASP A 172 28.52 12.62 -47.85
N ASN A 173 28.31 13.93 -47.73
CA ASN A 173 28.72 14.91 -48.73
C ASN A 173 30.25 14.95 -48.89
N LEU A 174 31.00 14.90 -47.78
CA LEU A 174 32.46 14.86 -47.81
C LEU A 174 32.98 13.56 -48.45
N ALA A 175 32.37 12.42 -48.12
CA ALA A 175 32.70 11.12 -48.73
C ALA A 175 32.50 11.17 -50.25
N THR A 176 31.35 11.68 -50.71
CA THR A 176 31.04 11.84 -52.14
C THR A 176 32.06 12.76 -52.83
N THR A 177 32.33 13.94 -52.25
CA THR A 177 33.29 14.92 -52.82
C THR A 177 34.70 14.34 -52.90
N THR A 178 35.10 13.54 -51.92
CA THR A 178 36.42 12.88 -51.87
C THR A 178 36.51 11.80 -52.96
N GLN A 179 35.46 10.98 -53.11
CA GLN A 179 35.38 9.97 -54.16
C GLN A 179 35.47 10.60 -55.56
N ASP A 180 34.73 11.69 -55.81
CA ASP A 180 34.78 12.42 -57.09
C ASP A 180 36.17 13.00 -57.38
N SER A 181 36.83 13.51 -56.35
CA SER A 181 38.20 14.03 -56.45
C SER A 181 39.19 12.93 -56.83
N PHE A 182 39.11 11.75 -56.20
CA PHE A 182 39.94 10.60 -56.55
C PHE A 182 39.67 10.09 -57.97
N SER A 183 38.40 10.01 -58.39
CA SER A 183 38.03 9.64 -59.75
C SER A 183 38.64 10.59 -60.80
N THR A 184 38.60 11.90 -60.51
CA THR A 184 39.20 12.93 -61.35
C THR A 184 40.72 12.79 -61.43
N ILE A 185 41.40 12.56 -60.30
CA ILE A 185 42.85 12.35 -60.24
C ILE A 185 43.24 11.11 -61.04
N ASN A 186 42.52 10.00 -60.85
CA ASN A 186 42.78 8.75 -61.55
C ASN A 186 42.69 8.94 -63.07
N THR A 187 41.65 9.62 -63.54
CA THR A 187 41.48 9.96 -64.96
C THR A 187 42.64 10.81 -65.49
N LYS A 188 43.09 11.84 -64.76
CA LYS A 188 44.24 12.66 -65.16
C LYS A 188 45.53 11.86 -65.19
N TYR A 189 45.72 10.96 -64.23
CA TYR A 189 46.87 10.07 -64.17
C TYR A 189 46.92 9.13 -65.38
N ASP A 190 45.80 8.51 -65.76
CA ASP A 190 45.69 7.65 -66.93
C ASP A 190 46.06 8.39 -68.23
N ILE A 191 45.55 9.62 -68.39
CA ILE A 191 45.88 10.49 -69.53
C ILE A 191 47.38 10.81 -69.55
N MET A 192 47.96 11.19 -68.42
CA MET A 192 49.38 11.52 -68.33
C MET A 192 50.26 10.31 -68.63
N SER A 193 49.92 9.14 -68.09
CA SER A 193 50.59 7.87 -68.39
C SER A 193 50.58 7.55 -69.89
N CYS A 194 49.42 7.68 -70.54
CA CYS A 194 49.28 7.51 -71.99
C CYS A 194 50.15 8.49 -72.78
N ASN A 195 50.17 9.77 -72.39
CA ASN A 195 50.99 10.79 -73.05
C ASN A 195 52.50 10.53 -72.86
N MET A 196 52.94 10.14 -71.67
CA MET A 196 54.33 9.76 -71.43
C MET A 196 54.75 8.57 -72.28
N ASN A 197 53.91 7.54 -72.39
CA ASN A 197 54.16 6.39 -73.26
C ASN A 197 54.28 6.80 -74.73
N LYS A 198 53.41 7.70 -75.23
CA LYS A 198 53.51 8.24 -76.59
C LYS A 198 54.82 8.99 -76.82
N ILE A 199 55.23 9.85 -75.88
CA ILE A 199 56.50 10.59 -75.96
C ILE A 199 57.68 9.62 -76.01
N LEU A 200 57.69 8.60 -75.14
CA LEU A 200 58.75 7.59 -75.11
C LEU A 200 58.87 6.85 -76.45
N VAL A 201 57.74 6.46 -77.05
CA VAL A 201 57.71 5.80 -78.37
C VAL A 201 58.29 6.71 -79.46
N GLU A 202 57.89 7.98 -79.50
CA GLU A 202 58.42 8.94 -80.48
C GLU A 202 59.91 9.23 -80.26
N LEU A 203 60.39 9.35 -79.01
CA LEU A 203 61.82 9.49 -78.71
C LEU A 203 62.64 8.27 -79.16
N ILE A 204 62.13 7.05 -78.93
CA ILE A 204 62.78 5.81 -79.41
C ILE A 204 62.87 5.83 -80.94
N LYS A 205 61.81 6.27 -81.63
CA LYS A 205 61.76 6.38 -83.09
C LYS A 205 62.76 7.42 -83.61
N GLN A 206 62.84 8.59 -82.98
CA GLN A 206 63.83 9.62 -83.31
C GLN A 206 65.26 9.13 -83.09
N ARG A 207 65.54 8.42 -81.98
CA ARG A 207 66.86 7.83 -81.71
C ARG A 207 67.25 6.83 -82.81
N LYS A 208 66.38 5.87 -83.14
CA LYS A 208 66.61 4.91 -84.23
C LYS A 208 66.87 5.60 -85.58
N ALA A 209 66.14 6.69 -85.87
CA ALA A 209 66.35 7.47 -87.10
C ALA A 209 67.69 8.21 -87.09
N SER A 210 68.09 8.80 -85.95
CA SER A 210 69.38 9.46 -85.76
C SER A 210 70.54 8.48 -85.91
N ASP A 211 70.47 7.32 -85.24
CA ASP A 211 71.47 6.26 -85.32
C ASP A 211 71.70 5.83 -86.78
N LYS A 212 70.63 5.65 -87.55
CA LYS A 212 70.69 5.34 -88.99
C LYS A 212 71.32 6.46 -89.83
N ARG A 213 71.07 7.73 -89.50
CA ARG A 213 71.70 8.89 -90.18
C ARG A 213 73.21 8.93 -89.87
N THR A 214 73.59 8.74 -88.62
CA THR A 214 74.98 8.67 -88.17
C THR A 214 75.72 7.52 -88.85
N GLU A 215 75.11 6.33 -88.92
CA GLU A 215 75.69 5.18 -89.61
C GLU A 215 75.95 5.46 -91.10
N LYS A 216 75.00 6.11 -91.79
CA LYS A 216 75.18 6.55 -93.19
C LYS A 216 76.33 7.56 -93.34
N LEU A 217 76.42 8.55 -92.45
CA LEU A 217 77.51 9.54 -92.46
C LEU A 217 78.87 8.89 -92.23
N VAL A 218 79.00 8.01 -91.24
CA VAL A 218 80.24 7.27 -90.96
C VAL A 218 80.67 6.46 -92.17
N LYS A 219 79.74 5.73 -92.81
CA LYS A 219 80.00 4.99 -94.05
C LYS A 219 80.49 5.91 -95.18
N ALA A 220 79.84 7.06 -95.39
CA ALA A 220 80.25 8.03 -96.42
C ALA A 220 81.64 8.62 -96.17
N ILE A 221 81.96 8.97 -94.91
CA ILE A 221 83.28 9.48 -94.53
C ILE A 221 84.37 8.42 -94.76
N LEU A 222 84.12 7.16 -94.37
CA LEU A 222 85.06 6.07 -94.59
C LEU A 222 85.34 5.85 -96.09
N ALA A 223 84.31 5.84 -96.93
CA ALA A 223 84.46 5.73 -98.38
C ALA A 223 85.31 6.88 -98.96
N SER A 224 85.01 8.13 -98.57
CA SER A 224 85.76 9.32 -99.02
C SER A 224 87.25 9.32 -98.62
N LYS A 225 87.62 8.63 -97.53
CA LYS A 225 89.02 8.48 -97.10
C LYS A 225 89.75 7.40 -97.90
N GLN A 226 89.06 6.33 -98.30
CA GLN A 226 89.62 5.29 -99.16
C GLN A 226 89.93 5.83 -100.56
N ASP A 227 89.05 6.66 -101.13
CA ASP A 227 89.30 7.32 -102.44
C ASP A 227 90.52 8.25 -102.42
N LYS A 228 90.82 8.89 -101.28
CA LYS A 228 92.00 9.75 -101.11
C LYS A 228 93.32 8.98 -100.92
N GLN A 229 93.30 7.71 -100.54
CA GLN A 229 94.51 6.88 -100.43
C GLN A 229 94.88 6.18 -101.75
N ILE A 230 93.94 6.07 -102.71
CA ILE A 230 94.20 5.45 -104.03
C ILE A 230 94.79 6.45 -105.04
N ASN A 231 94.61 7.77 -104.82
CA ASN A 231 95.11 8.84 -105.69
C ASN A 231 96.42 9.49 -105.19
N LYS A 232 97.30 8.72 -104.55
CA LYS A 232 98.63 9.15 -104.10
C LYS A 232 99.68 8.16 -104.59
#